data_AF-A0A7W7SFI1-F1
#
_entry.id   AF-A0A7W7SFI1-F1
#
_cell.length_a   1.000
_cell.length_b   1.000
_cell.length_c   1.000
_cell.angle_alpha   90.00
_cell.angle_beta   90.00
_cell.angle_gamma   90.00
#
_symmetry.space_group_name_H-M   'P 1'
#
loop_
_entity.id
_entity.type
_entity.pdbx_description
1 polymer ?
#
loop_
_entity_poly.entity_id
_entity_poly.type
_entity_poly.pdbx_seq_one_letter_code
_entity_poly.pdbx_strand_id
1 'polypeptide(L)'
;MSQLTDDIHQAVAGALRAHGAGLLSRMVLVLEVVDEESGELGLYTEASPADMPAWDRAGLIRYASLDLAGQITACRVADSGDADGEGE
;
A
#
# COMPACT_ATOMS: atom_id res chain seq x y z
N MET A 1 22.67 10.35 -5.29
CA MET A 1 21.38 10.70 -4.67
C MET A 1 21.65 11.08 -3.23
N SER A 2 20.79 11.89 -2.59
CA SER A 2 20.99 12.28 -1.18
C SER A 2 20.49 11.15 -0.27
N GLN A 3 21.09 11.00 0.92
CA GLN A 3 20.68 10.00 1.92
C GLN A 3 19.16 10.06 2.21
N LEU A 4 18.64 11.28 2.40
CA LEU A 4 17.22 11.54 2.62
C LEU A 4 16.34 11.01 1.48
N THR A 5 16.80 11.13 0.23
CA THR A 5 16.06 10.64 -0.94
C THR A 5 15.95 9.12 -0.94
N ASP A 6 17.03 8.44 -0.56
CA ASP A 6 17.04 6.97 -0.48
C ASP A 6 16.16 6.48 0.69
N ASP A 7 16.18 7.18 1.82
CA ASP A 7 15.32 6.90 2.98
C ASP A 7 13.83 7.09 2.64
N ILE A 8 13.48 8.18 1.94
CA ILE A 8 12.13 8.44 1.44
C ILE A 8 11.68 7.32 0.48
N HIS A 9 12.52 6.96 -0.49
CA HIS A 9 12.20 5.87 -1.43
C HIS A 9 11.94 4.55 -0.70
N GLN A 10 12.75 4.20 0.29
CA GLN A 10 12.58 2.97 1.07
C GLN A 10 11.30 3.00 1.91
N ALA A 11 10.98 4.13 2.56
CA ALA A 11 9.76 4.31 3.33
C ALA A 11 8.50 4.22 2.46
N VAL A 12 8.51 4.89 1.30
CA VAL A 12 7.44 4.85 0.31
C VAL A 12 7.25 3.43 -0.21
N ALA A 13 8.32 2.73 -0.59
CA ALA A 13 8.23 1.35 -1.07
C ALA A 13 7.65 0.41 0.00
N GLY A 14 8.03 0.61 1.28
CA GLY A 14 7.47 -0.13 2.41
C GLY A 14 5.97 0.09 2.59
N ALA A 15 5.54 1.36 2.64
CA ALA A 15 4.13 1.73 2.76
C ALA A 15 3.28 1.19 1.60
N LEU A 16 3.74 1.39 0.36
CA LEU A 16 3.06 0.88 -0.82
C LEU A 16 2.96 -0.65 -0.79
N ARG A 17 4.02 -1.35 -0.37
CA ARG A 17 4.00 -2.81 -0.24
C ARG A 17 3.01 -3.28 0.83
N ALA A 18 2.96 -2.63 1.98
CA ALA A 18 2.06 -2.97 3.08
C ALA A 18 0.58 -2.83 2.70
N HIS A 19 0.25 -1.87 1.84
CA HIS A 19 -1.11 -1.66 1.35
C HIS A 19 -1.43 -2.37 0.02
N GLY A 20 -0.55 -3.27 -0.46
CA GLY A 20 -0.70 -3.91 -1.77
C GLY A 20 -0.64 -2.93 -2.95
N ALA A 21 -0.26 -1.69 -2.68
CA ALA A 21 -0.20 -0.55 -3.58
C ALA A 21 1.17 -0.38 -4.27
N GLY A 22 2.04 -1.42 -4.25
CA GLY A 22 3.30 -1.49 -5.01
C GLY A 22 3.14 -1.42 -6.55
N LEU A 23 1.98 -0.99 -7.01
CA LEU A 23 1.43 -0.97 -8.37
C LEU A 23 1.31 0.46 -8.93
N LEU A 24 1.58 1.47 -8.10
CA LEU A 24 1.34 2.89 -8.41
C LEU A 24 2.53 3.57 -9.08
N SER A 25 3.04 2.96 -10.15
CA SER A 25 3.98 3.66 -11.00
C SER A 25 3.19 4.73 -11.76
N ARG A 26 3.53 6.00 -11.48
CA ARG A 26 2.94 7.27 -11.93
C ARG A 26 2.03 8.02 -10.93
N MET A 27 2.13 7.75 -9.64
CA MET A 27 1.55 8.67 -8.65
C MET A 27 2.53 9.76 -8.24
N VAL A 28 1.99 10.95 -7.96
CA VAL A 28 2.68 12.00 -7.20
C VAL A 28 2.36 11.76 -5.74
N LEU A 29 3.41 11.59 -4.93
CA LEU A 29 3.34 11.37 -3.50
C LEU A 29 3.54 12.71 -2.80
N VAL A 30 2.71 12.96 -1.79
CA VAL A 30 2.88 14.07 -0.86
C VAL A 30 3.14 13.46 0.51
N LEU A 31 4.29 13.80 1.08
CA LEU A 31 4.85 13.19 2.28
C LEU A 31 5.06 14.27 3.32
N GLU A 32 4.60 14.03 4.54
CA GLU A 32 5.00 14.81 5.70
C GLU A 32 6.20 14.11 6.34
N VAL A 33 7.31 14.83 6.47
CA VAL A 33 8.56 14.32 7.01
C VAL A 33 8.82 15.04 8.32
N VAL A 34 9.18 14.29 9.36
CA VAL A 34 9.57 14.85 10.65
C VAL A 34 11.06 14.68 10.81
N ASP A 35 11.77 15.76 11.09
CA ASP A 35 13.18 15.70 11.44
C ASP A 35 13.33 15.15 12.86
N GLU A 36 14.07 14.06 13.03
CA GLU A 36 14.14 13.34 14.31
C GLU A 36 14.94 14.11 15.38
N GLU A 37 15.88 14.97 15.00
CA GLU A 37 16.72 15.72 15.95
C GLU A 37 16.08 17.03 16.39
N SER A 38 15.45 17.76 15.46
CA SER A 38 14.86 19.07 15.69
C SER A 38 13.35 19.03 15.95
N GLY A 39 12.67 17.95 15.53
CA GLY A 39 11.21 17.82 15.57
C GLY A 39 10.49 18.70 14.54
N GLU A 40 11.22 19.32 13.61
CA GLU A 40 10.63 20.16 12.57
C GLU A 40 9.82 19.33 11.56
N LEU A 41 8.71 19.90 11.10
CA LEU A 41 7.84 19.30 10.08
C LEU A 41 8.19 19.87 8.69
N GLY A 42 8.45 18.97 7.76
CA GLY A 42 8.67 19.28 6.34
C GLY A 42 7.60 18.65 5.47
N LEU A 43 7.26 19.32 4.37
CA LEU A 43 6.42 18.75 3.32
C LEU A 43 7.29 18.41 2.11
N TYR A 44 7.24 17.17 1.67
CA TYR A 44 7.96 16.67 0.52
C TYR A 44 6.99 16.20 -0.57
N THR A 45 7.28 16.52 -1.83
CA THR A 45 6.49 16.02 -2.97
C THR A 45 7.43 15.30 -3.91
N GLU A 46 7.14 14.04 -4.21
CA GLU A 46 7.99 13.22 -5.06
C GLU A 46 7.14 12.39 -6.04
N ALA A 47 7.68 12.12 -7.23
CA ALA A 47 7.07 11.16 -8.14
C ALA A 47 7.36 9.74 -7.65
N SER A 48 6.47 8.78 -7.92
CA SER A 48 6.75 7.37 -7.64
C SER A 48 8.09 6.95 -8.27
N PRO A 49 8.91 6.12 -7.59
CA PRO A 49 10.16 5.64 -8.13
C PRO A 49 10.01 5.06 -9.55
N ALA A 50 10.93 5.41 -10.46
CA ALA A 50 10.83 5.07 -11.88
C ALA A 50 11.02 3.56 -12.17
N ASP A 51 11.62 2.85 -11.23
CA ASP A 51 11.83 1.41 -11.23
C ASP A 51 10.62 0.62 -10.68
N MET A 52 9.58 1.31 -10.18
CA MET A 52 8.35 0.63 -9.81
C MET A 52 7.60 0.10 -11.05
N PRO A 53 7.09 -1.14 -11.01
CA PRO A 53 6.31 -1.71 -12.09
C PRO A 53 5.10 -0.83 -12.45
N ALA A 54 5.07 -0.33 -13.69
CA ALA A 54 3.90 0.36 -14.27
C ALA A 54 2.79 -0.64 -14.54
N TRP A 55 1.74 -0.63 -13.73
CA TRP A 55 0.51 -1.33 -14.07
C TRP A 55 -0.37 -0.36 -14.86
N ASP A 56 -0.75 -0.78 -16.07
CA ASP A 56 -1.73 -0.05 -16.84
C ASP A 56 -3.10 -0.07 -16.15
N ARG A 57 -4.05 0.73 -16.67
CA ARG A 57 -5.41 0.80 -16.12
C ARG A 57 -6.08 -0.58 -16.00
N ALA A 58 -5.79 -1.50 -16.94
CA ALA A 58 -6.35 -2.84 -16.92
C ALA A 58 -5.77 -3.67 -15.76
N GLY A 59 -4.46 -3.55 -15.52
CA GLY A 59 -3.78 -4.15 -14.39
C GLY A 59 -4.38 -3.71 -13.05
N LEU A 60 -4.58 -2.40 -12.84
CA LEU A 60 -5.14 -1.87 -11.59
C LEU A 60 -6.57 -2.39 -11.34
N ILE A 61 -7.42 -2.43 -12.38
CA ILE A 61 -8.78 -2.95 -12.27
C ILE A 61 -8.76 -4.44 -11.92
N ARG A 62 -7.85 -5.21 -12.52
CA ARG A 62 -7.72 -6.65 -12.26
C ARG A 62 -7.25 -6.93 -10.83
N TYR A 63 -6.31 -6.13 -10.31
CA TYR A 63 -5.89 -6.20 -8.92
C TYR A 63 -7.07 -5.91 -7.97
N ALA A 64 -7.78 -4.80 -8.16
CA ALA A 64 -8.93 -4.45 -7.32
C ALA A 64 -10.02 -5.55 -7.33
N SER A 65 -10.24 -6.19 -8.48
CA SER A 65 -11.18 -7.31 -8.60
C SER A 65 -10.73 -8.53 -7.78
N LEU A 66 -9.43 -8.85 -7.78
CA LEU A 66 -8.86 -9.96 -7.03
C LEU A 66 -8.89 -9.70 -5.52
N ASP A 67 -8.56 -8.48 -5.09
CA ASP A 67 -8.59 -8.08 -3.68
C ASP A 67 -10.02 -8.18 -3.11
N LEU A 68 -11.00 -7.64 -3.83
CA LEU A 68 -12.41 -7.73 -3.45
C LEU A 68 -12.89 -9.19 -3.36
N ALA A 69 -12.49 -10.04 -4.32
CA ALA A 69 -12.83 -11.46 -4.29
C ALA A 69 -12.20 -12.18 -3.09
N GLY A 70 -10.97 -11.83 -2.72
CA GLY A 70 -10.29 -12.32 -1.52
C GLY A 70 -11.04 -11.95 -0.24
N GLN A 71 -11.43 -10.69 -0.11
CA GLN A 71 -12.20 -10.21 1.04
C GLN A 71 -13.56 -10.92 1.16
N ILE A 72 -14.31 -11.03 0.06
CA ILE A 72 -15.59 -11.76 0.04
C ILE A 72 -15.41 -13.22 0.46
N THR A 73 -14.34 -13.87 -0.03
CA THR A 73 -14.03 -15.25 0.32
C THR A 73 -13.72 -15.37 1.81
N ALA A 74 -12.90 -14.47 2.36
CA ALA A 74 -12.58 -14.43 3.78
C ALA A 74 -13.83 -14.24 4.65
N CYS A 75 -14.71 -13.30 4.30
CA CYS A 75 -15.99 -13.08 5.00
C CYS A 75 -16.85 -14.35 5.00
N ARG A 76 -16.99 -15.02 3.86
CA ARG A 76 -17.81 -16.24 3.76
C ARG A 76 -17.24 -17.41 4.57
N VAL A 77 -15.92 -17.54 4.60
CA VAL A 77 -15.26 -18.57 5.42
C VAL A 77 -15.46 -18.28 6.91
N ALA A 78 -15.37 -17.01 7.33
CA ALA A 78 -15.65 -16.60 8.70
C ALA A 78 -17.11 -16.87 9.10
N ASP A 79 -18.08 -16.50 8.25
CA ASP A 79 -19.51 -16.75 8.49
C ASP A 79 -19.85 -18.26 8.56
N SER A 80 -19.10 -19.11 7.86
CA SER A 80 -19.28 -20.57 7.91
C SER A 80 -18.66 -21.24 9.15
N GLY A 81 -17.84 -20.53 9.93
CA GLY A 81 -17.17 -21.08 11.13
C GLY A 81 -18.01 -20.99 12.41
N ASP A 82 -19.01 -20.10 12.46
CA ASP A 82 -19.84 -19.86 13.66
C ASP A 82 -21.09 -20.77 13.72
N ALA A 83 -21.33 -21.62 12.72
CA ALA A 83 -22.53 -22.47 12.63
C ALA A 83 -22.42 -23.83 13.36
N ASP A 84 -21.24 -24.22 13.86
CA ASP A 84 -20.99 -25.56 14.45
C ASP A 84 -20.86 -25.56 15.99
N GLY A 85 -21.35 -24.51 16.68
CA GLY A 85 -21.06 -24.24 18.09
C GLY A 85 -22.21 -24.28 19.09
N GLU A 86 -23.44 -24.66 18.73
CA GLU A 86 -24.55 -24.81 19.71
C GLU A 86 -25.39 -26.05 19.41
N GLY A 87 -24.97 -27.19 19.98
CA GLY A 87 -25.71 -28.42 19.86
C GLY A 87 -25.10 -29.59 20.63
N GLU A 88 -25.04 -29.48 21.96
CA GLU A 88 -25.31 -30.57 22.93
C GLU A 88 -25.32 -30.06 24.37
#